data_AF-A0A7Y0TP39-F1
#
_entry.id   AF-A0A7Y0TP39-F1
#
_cell.length_a   1.000
_cell.length_b   1.000
_cell.length_c   1.000
_cell.angle_alpha   90.00
_cell.angle_beta   90.00
_cell.angle_gamma   90.00
#
_symmetry.space_group_name_H-M   'P 1'
#
loop_
_entity.id
_entity.type
_entity.pdbx_description
1 polymer ?
#
loop_
_entity_poly.entity_id
_entity_poly.type
_entity_poly.pdbx_seq_one_letter_code
_entity_poly.pdbx_strand_id
1 'polypeptide(L)'
;MPAAKITEEITRCIVDALGAGHYREVACKLAGIDRKTLLNWLKRGQRERSGVYRDLYLAVEQAEAKAEVFHLKNIETASTKSWFASAWFLERKHPERWGKREAPPADDGPRDEIVVIG
;
A
#
# COMPACT_ATOMS: atom_id res chain seq x y z
N MET A 1 8.03 -0.89 -28.80
CA MET A 1 9.22 -1.48 -28.16
C MET A 1 9.30 -2.95 -28.56
N PRO A 2 10.48 -3.48 -28.96
CA PRO A 2 10.65 -4.92 -29.11
C PRO A 2 10.32 -5.65 -27.79
N ALA A 3 9.95 -6.92 -27.86
CA ALA A 3 9.64 -7.71 -26.67
C ALA A 3 10.87 -7.73 -25.75
N ALA A 4 10.76 -7.10 -24.58
CA ALA A 4 11.82 -7.11 -23.59
C ALA A 4 12.06 -8.55 -23.14
N LYS A 5 13.33 -8.93 -23.01
CA LYS A 5 13.74 -10.20 -22.42
C LYS A 5 14.01 -9.96 -20.93
N ILE A 6 13.65 -10.94 -20.11
CA ILE A 6 14.02 -10.90 -18.69
C ILE A 6 15.55 -11.03 -18.59
N THR A 7 16.16 -10.10 -17.88
CA THR A 7 17.59 -10.11 -17.54
C THR A 7 17.76 -9.85 -16.05
N GLU A 8 18.97 -10.08 -15.55
CA GLU A 8 19.31 -9.81 -14.15
C GLU A 8 19.21 -8.32 -13.83
N GLU A 9 19.64 -7.45 -14.75
CA GLU A 9 19.59 -6.00 -14.58
C GLU A 9 18.15 -5.48 -14.47
N ILE A 10 17.27 -5.94 -15.36
CA ILE A 10 15.84 -5.59 -15.33
C ILE A 10 15.21 -6.09 -14.03
N THR A 11 15.49 -7.34 -13.65
CA THR A 11 14.96 -7.97 -12.44
C THR A 11 15.37 -7.19 -11.20
N ARG A 12 16.66 -6.87 -11.07
CA ARG A 12 17.20 -6.08 -9.96
C ARG A 12 16.57 -4.69 -9.90
N CYS A 13 16.48 -3.99 -11.03
CA CYS A 13 15.87 -2.66 -11.08
C CYS A 13 14.42 -2.68 -10.58
N ILE A 14 13.63 -3.68 -10.99
CA ILE A 14 12.24 -3.84 -10.53
C ILE A 14 12.19 -4.11 -9.02
N VAL A 15 12.97 -5.06 -8.54
CA VAL A 15 12.99 -5.48 -7.12
C VAL A 15 13.44 -4.32 -6.23
N ASP A 16 14.49 -3.60 -6.61
CA ASP A 16 15.00 -2.45 -5.85
C ASP A 16 13.95 -1.32 -5.78
N ALA A 17 13.31 -0.99 -6.91
CA ALA A 17 12.28 0.05 -6.95
C ALA A 17 11.05 -0.32 -6.09
N LEU A 18 10.58 -1.56 -6.17
CA LEU A 18 9.45 -2.02 -5.37
C LEU A 18 9.80 -2.14 -3.88
N GLY A 19 11.02 -2.55 -3.55
CA GLY A 19 11.54 -2.59 -2.18
C GLY A 19 11.64 -1.19 -1.55
N ALA A 20 11.79 -0.15 -2.36
CA ALA A 20 11.72 1.25 -1.94
C ALA A 20 10.28 1.78 -1.82
N GLY A 21 9.26 0.95 -2.06
CA GLY A 21 7.85 1.34 -1.95
C GLY A 21 7.27 2.02 -3.19
N HIS A 22 7.96 1.98 -4.34
CA HIS A 22 7.39 2.51 -5.58
C HIS A 22 6.27 1.63 -6.12
N TYR A 23 5.37 2.22 -6.90
CA TYR A 23 4.38 1.47 -7.67
C TYR A 23 5.04 0.68 -8.81
N ARG A 24 4.45 -0.47 -9.16
CA ARG A 24 4.89 -1.32 -10.28
C ARG A 24 5.03 -0.58 -11.60
N GLU A 25 4.20 0.44 -11.86
CA GLU A 25 4.33 1.27 -13.06
C GLU A 25 5.64 2.07 -13.09
N VAL A 26 6.04 2.64 -11.95
CA VAL A 26 7.31 3.38 -11.82
C VAL A 26 8.47 2.41 -11.96
N ALA A 27 8.42 1.25 -11.30
CA ALA A 27 9.44 0.21 -11.43
C ALA A 27 9.61 -0.24 -12.89
N CYS A 28 8.51 -0.39 -13.64
CA CYS A 28 8.56 -0.71 -15.08
C CYS A 28 9.22 0.40 -15.91
N LYS A 29 8.88 1.67 -15.65
CA LYS A 29 9.47 2.83 -16.33
C LYS A 29 10.98 2.91 -16.08
N LEU A 30 11.42 2.71 -14.84
CA LEU A 30 12.83 2.67 -14.45
C LEU A 30 13.58 1.52 -15.14
N ALA A 31 12.94 0.34 -15.23
CA ALA A 31 13.51 -0.84 -15.88
C ALA A 31 13.39 -0.83 -17.42
N GLY A 32 12.77 0.18 -18.01
CA GLY A 32 12.60 0.30 -19.46
C GLY A 32 11.65 -0.72 -20.08
N ILE A 33 10.69 -1.25 -19.31
CA ILE A 33 9.71 -2.25 -19.79
C ILE A 33 8.27 -1.72 -19.72
N ASP A 34 7.40 -2.29 -20.56
CA ASP A 34 5.97 -2.04 -20.44
C ASP A 34 5.36 -2.77 -19.23
N ARG A 35 4.36 -2.17 -18.59
CA ARG A 35 3.68 -2.76 -17.43
C ARG A 35 3.08 -4.14 -17.75
N LYS A 36 2.53 -4.32 -18.96
CA LYS A 36 1.97 -5.61 -19.40
C LYS A 36 3.04 -6.69 -19.44
N THR A 37 4.28 -6.36 -19.79
CA THR A 37 5.42 -7.30 -19.77
C THR A 37 5.68 -7.81 -18.36
N LEU A 38 5.80 -6.91 -17.38
CA LEU A 38 5.99 -7.31 -15.97
C LEU A 38 4.84 -8.19 -15.48
N LEU A 39 3.59 -7.78 -15.73
CA LEU A 39 2.43 -8.56 -15.29
C LEU A 39 2.39 -9.97 -15.91
N ASN A 40 2.77 -10.10 -17.17
CA ASN A 40 2.87 -11.41 -17.82
C ASN A 40 3.97 -12.27 -17.19
N TRP A 41 5.12 -11.68 -16.87
CA TRP A 41 6.21 -12.38 -16.19
C TRP A 41 5.80 -12.84 -14.79
N LEU A 42 5.16 -11.98 -14.00
CA LEU A 42 4.68 -12.32 -12.66
C LEU A 42 3.59 -13.40 -12.70
N LYS A 43 2.62 -13.29 -13.61
CA LYS A 43 1.57 -14.30 -13.81
C LYS A 43 2.15 -15.66 -14.20
N ARG A 44 3.21 -15.66 -14.99
CA ARG A 44 3.95 -16.87 -15.36
C ARG A 44 4.72 -17.44 -14.15
N GLY A 45 5.51 -16.60 -13.48
CA GLY A 45 6.28 -16.97 -12.30
C GLY A 45 5.45 -17.48 -11.12
N GLN A 46 4.22 -17.01 -10.97
CA GLN A 46 3.29 -17.53 -9.97
C GLN A 46 2.95 -19.01 -10.19
N ARG A 47 2.94 -19.47 -11.45
CA ARG A 47 2.55 -20.83 -11.86
C ARG A 47 3.74 -21.78 -11.97
N GLU A 48 4.91 -21.25 -12.31
CA GLU A 48 6.14 -22.03 -12.42
C GLU A 48 6.65 -22.48 -11.04
N ARG A 49 7.25 -23.67 -10.97
CA ARG A 49 7.85 -24.19 -9.73
C ARG A 49 9.29 -23.71 -9.52
N SER A 50 9.97 -23.33 -10.60
CA SER A 50 11.36 -22.88 -10.62
C SER A 50 11.64 -22.08 -11.89
N GLY A 51 12.79 -21.39 -11.93
CA GLY A 51 13.27 -20.63 -13.09
C GLY A 51 13.10 -19.12 -12.93
N VAL A 52 13.68 -18.37 -13.87
CA VAL A 52 13.86 -16.91 -13.75
C VAL A 52 12.56 -16.13 -13.50
N TYR A 53 11.42 -16.57 -14.04
CA TYR A 53 10.14 -15.91 -13.79
C TYR A 53 9.62 -16.21 -12.39
N ARG A 54 9.79 -17.45 -11.90
CA ARG A 54 9.47 -17.82 -10.51
C ARG A 54 10.33 -17.04 -9.52
N ASP A 55 11.61 -16.91 -9.81
CA ASP A 55 12.55 -16.19 -8.95
C ASP A 55 12.20 -14.69 -8.90
N LEU A 56 11.91 -14.07 -10.05
CA LEU A 56 11.39 -12.70 -10.10
C LEU A 56 10.09 -12.55 -9.29
N TYR A 57 9.13 -13.46 -9.44
CA TYR A 57 7.86 -13.40 -8.71
C TYR A 57 8.08 -13.41 -7.19
N LEU A 58 8.90 -14.34 -6.70
CA LEU A 58 9.21 -14.42 -5.27
C LEU A 58 9.98 -13.19 -4.77
N ALA A 59 10.93 -12.69 -5.56
CA ALA A 59 11.69 -11.50 -5.22
C ALA A 59 10.80 -10.25 -5.14
N VAL A 60 9.84 -10.10 -6.06
CA VAL A 60 8.86 -9.01 -6.06
C VAL A 60 7.95 -9.07 -4.83
N GLU A 61 7.37 -10.23 -4.53
CA GLU A 61 6.52 -10.41 -3.33
C GLU A 61 7.31 -10.09 -2.05
N GLN A 62 8.57 -10.54 -1.96
CA GLN A 62 9.42 -10.24 -0.82
C GLN A 62 9.78 -8.74 -0.73
N ALA A 63 10.05 -8.08 -1.86
CA ALA A 63 10.39 -6.67 -1.90
C ALA A 63 9.22 -5.80 -1.43
N GLU A 64 8.01 -6.08 -1.92
CA GLU A 64 6.81 -5.34 -1.52
C GLU A 64 6.48 -5.57 -0.04
N ALA A 65 6.63 -6.79 0.48
CA ALA A 65 6.48 -7.07 1.90
C ALA A 65 7.53 -6.32 2.75
N LYS A 66 8.78 -6.24 2.30
CA LYS A 66 9.83 -5.45 2.98
C LYS A 66 9.51 -3.96 2.98
N ALA A 67 9.00 -3.43 1.87
CA ALA A 67 8.58 -2.03 1.79
C ALA A 67 7.44 -1.72 2.77
N GLU A 68 6.45 -2.61 2.88
CA GLU A 68 5.36 -2.47 3.85
C GLU A 68 5.90 -2.46 5.30
N VAL A 69 6.75 -3.42 5.66
CA VAL A 69 7.39 -3.48 6.99
C VAL A 69 8.20 -2.22 7.28
N PHE A 70 8.94 -1.69 6.30
CA PHE A 70 9.69 -0.45 6.45
C PHE A 70 8.78 0.73 6.81
N HIS A 71 7.67 0.91 6.08
CA HIS A 71 6.73 1.99 6.38
C HIS A 71 6.00 1.79 7.72
N LEU A 72 5.65 0.55 8.08
CA LEU A 72 5.11 0.23 9.40
C LEU A 72 6.10 0.60 10.51
N LYS A 73 7.40 0.33 10.32
CA LYS A 73 8.43 0.71 11.30
C LYS A 73 8.56 2.22 11.45
N ASN A 74 8.38 2.97 10.37
CA ASN A 74 8.37 4.44 10.43
C ASN A 74 7.17 4.95 11.23
N ILE A 75 5.99 4.36 11.06
CA ILE A 75 4.80 4.69 11.86
C ILE A 75 5.01 4.33 13.33
N GLU A 76 5.54 3.14 13.62
CA GLU A 76 5.89 2.71 14.98
C GLU A 76 6.87 3.71 15.62
N THR A 77 7.92 4.10 14.90
CA THR A 77 8.91 5.08 15.37
C THR A 77 8.26 6.45 15.63
N ALA A 78 7.40 6.92 14.73
CA ALA A 78 6.68 8.19 14.91
C ALA A 78 5.71 8.15 16.11
N SER A 79 5.11 6.99 16.38
CA SER A 79 4.19 6.79 17.51
C SER A 79 4.83 6.97 18.87
N THR A 80 6.15 6.75 18.97
CA THR A 80 6.91 7.02 20.22
C THR A 80 6.93 8.50 20.62
N LYS A 81 6.67 9.41 19.66
CA LYS A 81 6.72 10.86 19.87
C LYS A 81 5.37 11.55 19.69
N SER A 82 4.45 10.94 18.95
CA SER A 82 3.18 11.55 18.57
C SER A 82 2.04 10.55 18.64
N TRP A 83 1.09 10.81 19.55
CA TRP A 83 -0.10 9.98 19.69
C TRP A 83 -0.94 9.93 18.40
N PHE A 84 -0.85 10.96 17.55
CA PHE A 84 -1.54 11.00 16.26
C PHE A 84 -1.14 9.84 15.34
N ALA A 85 0.12 9.39 15.39
CA ALA A 85 0.56 8.24 14.60
C ALA A 85 -0.08 6.93 15.10
N SER A 86 -0.21 6.76 16.43
CA SER A 86 -0.95 5.65 17.02
C SER A 86 -2.44 5.69 16.68
N ALA A 87 -3.07 6.86 16.77
CA ALA A 87 -4.48 7.05 16.43
C ALA A 87 -4.74 6.74 14.95
N TRP A 88 -3.95 7.31 14.04
CA TRP A 88 -4.03 7.05 12.61
C TRP A 88 -3.88 5.56 12.28
N PHE A 89 -2.94 4.87 12.94
CA PHE A 89 -2.74 3.44 12.73
C PHE A 89 -3.95 2.62 13.20
N LEU A 90 -4.46 2.89 14.41
CA LEU A 90 -5.59 2.17 14.99
C LEU A 90 -6.89 2.40 14.21
N GLU A 91 -7.15 3.63 13.78
CA GLU A 91 -8.30 3.98 12.93
C GLU A 91 -8.34 3.16 11.63
N ARG A 92 -7.17 2.92 11.02
CA ARG A 92 -7.07 2.19 9.75
C ARG A 92 -7.00 0.68 9.92
N LYS A 93 -6.35 0.19 10.99
CA LYS A 93 -6.20 -1.25 11.24
C LYS A 93 -7.48 -1.87 11.82
N HIS A 94 -8.24 -1.09 12.59
CA HIS A 94 -9.42 -1.50 13.33
C HIS A 94 -10.54 -0.44 13.21
N PRO A 95 -11.02 -0.13 11.99
CA PRO A 95 -11.99 0.93 11.76
C PRO A 95 -13.31 0.71 12.51
N GLU A 96 -13.69 -0.52 12.80
CA GLU A 96 -14.90 -0.85 13.57
C GLU A 96 -14.81 -0.43 15.05
N ARG A 97 -13.59 -0.38 15.61
CA ARG A 97 -13.35 -0.02 17.02
C ARG A 97 -12.97 1.44 17.18
N TRP A 98 -12.13 1.94 16.28
CA TRP A 98 -11.48 3.24 16.41
C TRP A 98 -11.83 4.22 15.30
N GLY A 99 -12.51 3.77 14.24
CA GLY A 99 -12.91 4.63 13.13
C GLY A 99 -13.86 5.73 13.58
N LYS A 100 -13.83 6.84 12.86
CA LYS A 100 -14.72 7.98 13.10
C LYS A 100 -16.17 7.53 12.94
N ARG A 101 -16.95 7.62 14.03
CA ARG A 101 -18.39 7.38 14.00
C ARG A 101 -19.07 8.61 13.41
N GLU A 102 -19.88 8.41 12.38
CA GLU A 102 -20.82 9.44 11.96
C GLU A 102 -21.83 9.63 13.09
N ALA A 103 -22.04 10.88 13.52
CA ALA A 103 -23.18 11.18 14.36
C ALA A 103 -24.43 10.88 13.53
N PRO A 104 -25.49 10.29 14.13
CA PRO A 104 -26.79 10.28 13.47
C PRO A 104 -27.16 11.73 13.07
N PRO A 105 -27.94 11.91 12.00
CA PRO A 105 -28.43 13.23 11.62
C PRO A 105 -28.95 13.95 12.85
N ALA A 106 -28.59 15.23 13.01
CA ALA A 106 -29.12 16.02 14.10
C ALA A 106 -30.65 15.95 14.04
N ASP A 107 -31.27 15.58 15.16
CA ASP A 107 -32.71 15.62 15.31
C ASP A 107 -33.17 17.05 15.01
N ASP A 108 -33.91 17.22 13.91
CA ASP A 108 -34.53 18.49 13.50
C ASP A 108 -35.89 18.69 14.19
N GLY A 109 -36.17 17.88 15.22
CA GLY A 109 -37.26 18.07 16.14
C GLY A 109 -37.40 19.52 16.60
N PRO A 110 -38.64 19.99 16.82
CA PRO A 110 -38.91 21.38 17.13
C PRO A 110 -38.08 21.81 18.34
N ARG A 111 -37.26 22.84 18.16
CA ARG A 111 -36.54 23.46 19.26
C ARG A 111 -37.60 24.04 20.18
N ASP A 112 -37.71 23.52 21.40
CA ASP A 112 -38.57 24.10 22.42
C ASP A 112 -38.22 25.60 22.51
N GLU A 113 -39.13 26.45 22.04
CA GLU A 113 -39.00 27.90 22.18
C GLU A 113 -38.97 28.18 23.68
N ILE A 114 -37.81 28.63 24.16
CA ILE A 114 -37.67 29.11 25.53
C ILE A 114 -38.52 30.39 25.60
N VAL A 115 -39.76 30.25 26.06
CA VAL A 115 -40.59 31.40 26.42
C VAL A 115 -40.04 31.95 27.72
N VAL A 116 -39.27 33.03 27.61
CA VAL A 116 -38.89 33.85 28.77
C VAL A 116 -40.16 34.56 29.24
N ILE A 117 -40.76 34.07 30.33
CA ILE A 117 -41.88 34.74 30.98
C ILE A 117 -41.30 35.92 31.77
N GLY A 118 -41.67 37.13 31.38
CA GLY A 118 -41.32 38.38 32.05
C GLY A 118 -42.20 38.70 33.25
#